data_AF-A0A9J7MTB7-F1
#
_entry.id   AF-A0A9J7MTB7-F1
#
_cell.length_a   1.000
_cell.length_b   1.000
_cell.length_c   1.000
_cell.angle_alpha   90.00
_cell.angle_beta   90.00
_cell.angle_gamma   90.00
#
_symmetry.space_group_name_H-M   'P 1'
#
loop_
_entity.id
_entity.type
_entity.pdbx_description
1 polymer ?
#
loop_
_entity_poly.entity_id
_entity_poly.type
_entity_poly.pdbx_seq_one_letter_code
_entity_poly.pdbx_strand_id
1 'polypeptide(L)'
;MMNELESWMTWMDSSLAFDALFEILENQDLAYEFLDDPFGPIQVPMAMKAMREIMYKVEVLYVLCILITGKQRNKVQELVAKYKLIPRLNELYEDLIWKCNIRRRVHGEACECSPEIALKIQFLRLSHSFCDHHGNKYLMMSESELNELGRIRVQAELPVVPEVSDIDRELVCRGEKGLLSKIIQTMKTEKPSSPFRFWLCRAVESFLRGVTCFVDQIWLLRRGLLEHVLSVIIDPDCDNKEILQSSFDLLGELMKFNYNSFKRFSRFMDNEDKFQRFLKQVSSHLVDSNMFIRSVVLSQEHFATKQTEYSEFATTQCRLLIHVGEPKNRTKFLCSLINIIQVSTLTQENVSCLNTALVILMFARRCGSLPLYLQSLREEEMRGYHPGFLLNNFRSLLRFWESHYLRNDKECCALEKVVKSSGISLDYWRETTLTMRGTDRTNVESIIHYIDEPYVEE
;
A
#
# COMPACT_ATOMS: atom_id res chain seq x y z
N MET A 1 6.98 -7.26 -7.85
CA MET A 1 6.16 -7.24 -9.09
C MET A 1 6.16 -8.54 -9.89
N MET A 2 7.16 -8.97 -10.68
CA MET A 2 7.04 -10.28 -11.39
C MET A 2 6.91 -11.51 -10.45
N ASN A 3 7.63 -11.55 -9.32
CA ASN A 3 7.56 -12.70 -8.40
C ASN A 3 6.43 -12.66 -7.38
N GLU A 4 5.84 -11.49 -7.10
CA GLU A 4 4.52 -11.46 -6.44
C GLU A 4 3.50 -12.05 -7.40
N LEU A 5 3.55 -11.70 -8.68
CA LEU A 5 2.72 -12.30 -9.72
C LEU A 5 2.97 -13.81 -9.86
N GLU A 6 4.21 -14.31 -9.68
CA GLU A 6 4.50 -15.74 -9.60
C GLU A 6 3.97 -16.38 -8.30
N SER A 7 4.10 -15.74 -7.14
CA SER A 7 3.53 -16.22 -5.87
C SER A 7 2.00 -16.26 -5.91
N TRP A 8 1.38 -15.32 -6.63
CA TRP A 8 -0.06 -15.23 -6.87
C TRP A 8 -0.54 -16.10 -8.04
N MET A 9 0.28 -16.34 -9.06
CA MET A 9 0.07 -17.40 -10.07
C MET A 9 0.08 -18.74 -9.37
N THR A 10 1.09 -18.98 -8.52
CA THR A 10 1.16 -20.19 -7.69
C THR A 10 -0.08 -20.28 -6.78
N TRP A 11 -0.58 -19.19 -6.19
CA TRP A 11 -1.83 -19.23 -5.42
C TRP A 11 -3.09 -19.40 -6.27
N MET A 12 -3.18 -18.85 -7.49
CA MET A 12 -4.31 -19.10 -8.41
C MET A 12 -4.28 -20.51 -9.00
N ASP A 13 -3.08 -21.03 -9.28
CA ASP A 13 -2.84 -22.40 -9.73
C ASP A 13 -3.04 -23.40 -8.57
N SER A 14 -2.74 -23.01 -7.32
CA SER A 14 -2.98 -23.82 -6.10
C SER A 14 -4.38 -23.64 -5.52
N SER A 15 -5.08 -22.58 -5.94
CA SER A 15 -6.48 -22.36 -5.60
C SER A 15 -7.26 -23.40 -6.37
N LEU A 16 -7.72 -24.41 -5.63
CA LEU A 16 -8.69 -25.43 -6.02
C LEU A 16 -9.90 -24.88 -6.83
N ALA A 17 -10.08 -23.56 -6.93
CA ALA A 17 -10.99 -22.95 -7.87
C ALA A 17 -10.71 -23.40 -9.31
N PHE A 18 -9.50 -23.27 -9.87
CA PHE A 18 -9.30 -23.60 -11.29
C PHE A 18 -9.40 -25.10 -11.59
N ASP A 19 -8.88 -25.97 -10.71
CA ASP A 19 -8.96 -27.43 -10.88
C ASP A 19 -10.39 -27.97 -10.66
N ALA A 20 -11.11 -27.53 -9.63
CA ALA A 20 -12.53 -27.88 -9.45
C ALA A 20 -13.42 -27.27 -10.55
N LEU A 21 -13.04 -26.12 -11.11
CA LEU A 21 -13.74 -25.48 -12.24
C LEU A 21 -13.48 -26.20 -13.56
N PHE A 22 -12.29 -26.78 -13.76
CA PHE A 22 -12.01 -27.67 -14.89
C PHE A 22 -12.79 -28.97 -14.77
N GLU A 23 -12.87 -29.57 -13.57
CA GLU A 23 -13.73 -30.74 -13.32
C GLU A 23 -15.21 -30.46 -13.61
N ILE A 24 -15.74 -29.26 -13.30
CA ILE A 24 -17.14 -28.90 -13.60
C ILE A 24 -17.36 -28.62 -15.10
N LEU A 25 -16.36 -28.10 -15.80
CA LEU A 25 -16.41 -27.87 -17.25
C LEU A 25 -16.24 -29.16 -18.06
N GLU A 26 -15.48 -30.14 -17.55
CA GLU A 26 -15.25 -31.43 -18.18
C GLU A 26 -16.32 -32.48 -17.84
N ASN A 27 -16.91 -32.44 -16.64
CA ASN A 27 -17.98 -33.37 -16.26
C ASN A 27 -19.35 -32.90 -16.75
N GLN A 28 -19.72 -33.31 -17.97
CA GLN A 28 -21.10 -33.22 -18.48
C GLN A 28 -22.13 -33.90 -17.55
N ASP A 29 -21.71 -34.88 -16.74
CA ASP A 29 -22.60 -35.67 -15.87
C ASP A 29 -23.08 -34.91 -14.62
N LEU A 30 -22.35 -33.90 -14.12
CA LEU A 30 -22.83 -33.02 -13.04
C LEU A 30 -23.95 -32.07 -13.50
N ALA A 31 -24.13 -31.89 -14.81
CA ALA A 31 -25.26 -31.15 -15.37
C ALA A 31 -26.55 -31.99 -15.40
N TYR A 32 -26.45 -33.32 -15.32
CA TYR A 32 -27.61 -34.22 -15.36
C TYR A 32 -28.29 -34.40 -13.99
N GLU A 33 -27.60 -34.14 -12.87
CA GLU A 33 -28.24 -34.08 -11.53
C GLU A 33 -29.15 -32.86 -11.35
N PHE A 34 -29.14 -31.89 -12.27
CA PHE A 34 -30.07 -30.75 -12.29
C PHE A 34 -31.44 -31.05 -12.93
N LEU A 35 -31.69 -32.30 -13.37
CA LEU A 35 -32.89 -32.66 -14.13
C LEU A 35 -34.17 -32.95 -13.30
N ASP A 36 -34.12 -32.84 -11.97
CA ASP A 36 -35.30 -33.02 -11.12
C ASP A 36 -36.04 -31.71 -10.75
N ASP A 37 -35.72 -30.59 -11.40
CA ASP A 37 -36.47 -29.33 -11.26
C ASP A 37 -37.58 -29.22 -12.34
N PRO A 38 -38.87 -28.99 -11.99
CA PRO A 38 -39.98 -28.89 -12.94
C PRO A 38 -39.87 -27.72 -13.95
N PHE A 39 -38.81 -26.92 -13.90
CA PHE A 39 -38.56 -25.75 -14.76
C PHE A 39 -37.47 -25.97 -15.84
N GLY A 40 -37.25 -27.21 -16.28
CA GLY A 40 -36.86 -27.56 -17.66
C GLY A 40 -35.43 -27.28 -18.17
N PRO A 41 -35.02 -27.95 -19.27
CA PRO A 41 -33.65 -27.98 -19.82
C PRO A 41 -33.14 -26.67 -20.48
N ILE A 42 -33.91 -25.58 -20.40
CA ILE A 42 -33.60 -24.30 -21.08
C ILE A 42 -32.81 -23.34 -20.16
N GLN A 43 -32.89 -23.49 -18.83
CA GLN A 43 -32.18 -22.62 -17.89
C GLN A 43 -30.68 -22.97 -17.76
N VAL A 44 -30.32 -24.25 -17.85
CA VAL A 44 -28.92 -24.71 -17.73
C VAL A 44 -28.02 -24.16 -18.85
N PRO A 45 -28.42 -24.18 -20.14
CA PRO A 45 -27.63 -23.57 -21.22
C PRO A 45 -27.42 -22.06 -21.05
N MET A 46 -28.42 -21.33 -20.53
CA MET A 46 -28.30 -19.89 -20.27
C MET A 46 -27.38 -19.58 -19.09
N ALA A 47 -27.49 -20.33 -17.99
CA ALA A 47 -26.59 -20.19 -16.85
C ALA A 47 -25.13 -20.50 -17.24
N MET A 48 -24.89 -21.57 -18.02
CA MET A 48 -23.57 -21.87 -18.56
C MET A 48 -23.05 -20.80 -19.53
N LYS A 49 -23.93 -20.15 -20.30
CA LYS A 49 -23.53 -19.04 -21.18
C LYS A 49 -23.13 -17.81 -20.37
N ALA A 50 -23.91 -17.44 -19.36
CA ALA A 50 -23.59 -16.32 -18.46
C ALA A 50 -22.29 -16.57 -17.68
N MET A 51 -22.09 -17.79 -17.18
CA MET A 51 -20.86 -18.22 -16.52
C MET A 51 -19.64 -18.09 -17.44
N ARG A 52 -19.74 -18.59 -18.69
CA ARG A 52 -18.67 -18.44 -19.69
C ARG A 52 -18.36 -16.98 -20.01
N GLU A 53 -19.36 -16.12 -20.08
CA GLU A 53 -19.15 -14.68 -20.31
C GLU A 53 -18.39 -14.03 -19.15
N ILE A 54 -18.73 -14.35 -17.91
CA ILE A 54 -18.01 -13.89 -16.72
C ILE A 54 -16.56 -14.35 -16.75
N MET A 55 -16.33 -15.64 -17.04
CA MET A 55 -14.98 -16.21 -17.13
C MET A 55 -14.15 -15.57 -18.23
N TYR A 56 -14.74 -15.34 -19.40
CA TYR A 56 -14.05 -14.63 -20.49
C TYR A 56 -13.65 -13.20 -20.07
N LYS A 57 -14.52 -12.49 -19.35
CA LYS A 57 -14.18 -11.17 -18.79
C LYS A 57 -13.03 -11.27 -17.78
N VAL A 58 -13.02 -12.27 -16.90
CA VAL A 58 -11.92 -12.53 -15.94
C VAL A 58 -10.59 -12.67 -16.68
N GLU A 59 -10.54 -13.52 -17.71
CA GLU A 59 -9.34 -13.76 -18.52
C GLU A 59 -8.86 -12.50 -19.24
N VAL A 60 -9.77 -11.76 -19.88
CA VAL A 60 -9.44 -10.51 -20.59
C VAL A 60 -8.86 -9.49 -19.62
N LEU A 61 -9.49 -9.28 -18.46
CA LEU A 61 -8.99 -8.36 -17.45
C LEU A 61 -7.62 -8.79 -16.93
N TYR A 62 -7.41 -10.09 -16.73
CA TYR A 62 -6.13 -10.66 -16.29
C TYR A 62 -5.01 -10.41 -17.30
N VAL A 63 -5.24 -10.71 -18.59
CA VAL A 63 -4.26 -10.45 -19.65
C VAL A 63 -3.93 -8.96 -19.73
N LEU A 64 -4.93 -8.08 -19.63
CA LEU A 64 -4.70 -6.64 -19.58
C LEU A 64 -3.86 -6.21 -18.38
N CYS A 65 -4.04 -6.82 -17.21
CA CYS A 65 -3.20 -6.57 -16.03
C CYS A 65 -1.73 -6.91 -16.30
N ILE A 66 -1.46 -8.08 -16.89
CA ILE A 66 -0.09 -8.51 -17.22
C ILE A 66 0.54 -7.51 -18.20
N LEU A 67 -0.19 -7.12 -19.25
CA LEU A 67 0.33 -6.19 -20.26
C LEU A 67 0.64 -4.80 -19.66
N ILE A 68 -0.24 -4.28 -18.81
CA ILE A 68 -0.07 -2.97 -18.14
C ILE A 68 1.05 -2.99 -17.11
N THR A 69 1.39 -4.14 -16.53
CA THR A 69 2.49 -4.28 -15.55
C THR A 69 3.81 -4.74 -16.19
N GLY A 70 3.79 -5.10 -17.48
CA GLY A 70 4.94 -5.58 -18.22
C GLY A 70 5.95 -4.51 -18.61
N LYS A 71 7.04 -4.92 -19.29
CA LYS A 71 8.16 -4.04 -19.70
C LYS A 71 7.74 -2.88 -20.62
N GLN A 72 6.67 -3.06 -21.39
CA GLN A 72 6.13 -2.06 -22.34
C GLN A 72 4.96 -1.27 -21.76
N ARG A 73 4.85 -1.20 -20.43
CA ARG A 73 3.75 -0.57 -19.68
C ARG A 73 3.28 0.76 -20.25
N ASN A 74 4.18 1.71 -20.50
CA ASN A 74 3.79 3.05 -20.97
C ASN A 74 3.07 3.00 -22.33
N LYS A 75 3.60 2.22 -23.27
CA LYS A 75 2.96 2.02 -24.58
C LYS A 75 1.60 1.32 -24.45
N VAL A 76 1.51 0.32 -23.56
CA VAL A 76 0.23 -0.37 -23.30
C VAL A 76 -0.78 0.60 -22.69
N GLN A 77 -0.36 1.42 -21.71
CA GLN A 77 -1.18 2.45 -21.07
C GLN A 77 -1.75 3.44 -22.07
N GLU A 78 -0.94 3.94 -23.00
CA GLU A 78 -1.37 4.82 -24.09
C GLU A 78 -2.41 4.14 -24.99
N LEU A 79 -2.18 2.88 -25.38
CA LEU A 79 -3.10 2.13 -26.22
C LEU A 79 -4.44 1.87 -25.53
N VAL A 80 -4.44 1.36 -24.29
CA VAL A 80 -5.69 1.06 -23.57
C VAL A 80 -6.48 2.33 -23.26
N ALA A 81 -5.79 3.45 -22.99
CA ALA A 81 -6.44 4.76 -22.85
C ALA A 81 -7.09 5.20 -24.18
N LYS A 82 -6.35 5.13 -25.29
CA LYS A 82 -6.85 5.46 -26.64
C LYS A 82 -8.09 4.63 -27.02
N TYR A 83 -8.13 3.36 -26.62
CA TYR A 83 -9.27 2.46 -26.85
C TYR A 83 -10.37 2.57 -25.77
N LYS A 84 -10.33 3.62 -24.93
CA LYS A 84 -11.36 3.95 -23.93
C LYS A 84 -11.63 2.82 -22.93
N LEU A 85 -10.59 2.12 -22.48
CA LEU A 85 -10.71 1.08 -21.46
C LEU A 85 -11.42 1.59 -20.19
N ILE A 86 -11.00 2.73 -19.65
CA ILE A 86 -11.53 3.23 -18.37
C ILE A 86 -13.01 3.63 -18.44
N PRO A 87 -13.49 4.38 -19.45
CA PRO A 87 -14.92 4.59 -19.64
C PRO A 87 -15.72 3.29 -19.69
N ARG A 88 -15.20 2.24 -20.35
CA ARG A 88 -15.87 0.93 -20.41
C ARG A 88 -15.82 0.17 -19.09
N LEU A 89 -14.74 0.26 -18.33
CA LEU A 89 -14.69 -0.29 -16.97
C LEU A 89 -15.68 0.42 -16.04
N ASN A 90 -15.89 1.73 -16.23
CA ASN A 90 -16.88 2.49 -15.47
C ASN A 90 -18.32 2.08 -15.78
N GLU A 91 -18.60 1.62 -17.00
CA GLU A 91 -19.88 1.00 -17.39
C GLU A 91 -20.00 -0.40 -16.79
N LEU A 92 -18.99 -1.26 -16.98
CA LEU A 92 -18.95 -2.61 -16.42
C LEU A 92 -19.15 -2.61 -14.89
N TYR A 93 -18.63 -1.59 -14.21
CA TYR A 93 -18.82 -1.41 -12.77
C TYR A 93 -20.29 -1.41 -12.34
N GLU A 94 -21.18 -0.79 -13.15
CA GLU A 94 -22.62 -0.72 -12.86
C GLU A 94 -23.29 -2.09 -12.95
N ASP A 95 -22.74 -2.99 -13.77
CA ASP A 95 -23.23 -4.36 -13.91
C ASP A 95 -22.76 -5.27 -12.76
N LEU A 96 -21.78 -4.83 -11.95
CA LEU A 96 -21.23 -5.62 -10.85
C LEU A 96 -22.05 -5.46 -9.57
N ILE A 97 -22.53 -6.59 -9.03
CA ILE A 97 -23.21 -6.62 -7.72
C ILE A 97 -22.17 -6.67 -6.60
N TRP A 98 -21.80 -5.52 -6.03
CA TRP A 98 -20.72 -5.45 -5.03
C TRP A 98 -21.01 -6.11 -3.67
N LYS A 99 -22.25 -6.54 -3.40
CA LYS A 99 -22.58 -7.25 -2.14
C LYS A 99 -22.03 -8.68 -2.15
N CYS A 100 -21.29 -9.06 -1.10
CA CYS A 100 -20.93 -10.46 -0.85
C CYS A 100 -22.17 -11.25 -0.37
N ASN A 101 -22.89 -11.89 -1.30
CA ASN A 101 -24.02 -12.76 -0.98
C ASN A 101 -23.51 -14.19 -0.71
N ILE A 102 -23.10 -14.46 0.52
CA ILE A 102 -22.61 -15.79 0.97
C ILE A 102 -23.73 -16.87 0.94
N ARG A 103 -25.01 -16.48 0.78
CA ARG A 103 -26.17 -17.36 0.94
C ARG A 103 -26.41 -18.41 -0.17
N ARG A 104 -25.61 -18.45 -1.24
CA ARG A 104 -25.73 -19.47 -2.29
C ARG A 104 -24.35 -19.99 -2.67
N ARG A 105 -23.80 -20.90 -1.87
CA ARG A 105 -22.59 -21.65 -2.22
C ARG A 105 -22.89 -23.14 -2.18
N VAL A 106 -22.50 -23.83 -3.25
CA VAL A 106 -22.54 -25.31 -3.39
C VAL A 106 -21.44 -25.96 -2.51
N HIS A 107 -20.41 -25.20 -2.15
CA HIS A 107 -19.29 -25.65 -1.32
C HIS A 107 -19.18 -24.88 -0.01
N GLY A 108 -19.84 -25.35 1.04
CA GLY A 108 -19.65 -24.92 2.45
C GLY A 108 -19.72 -23.41 2.72
N GLU A 109 -19.64 -23.04 3.99
CA GLU A 109 -19.75 -21.63 4.40
C GLU A 109 -18.49 -20.80 4.07
N ALA A 110 -17.41 -21.43 3.56
CA ALA A 110 -16.09 -20.82 3.37
C ALA A 110 -15.54 -20.77 1.92
N CYS A 111 -16.17 -21.36 0.88
CA CYS A 111 -15.53 -21.43 -0.46
C CYS A 111 -15.61 -20.13 -1.28
N GLU A 112 -14.51 -19.42 -1.46
CA GLU A 112 -14.41 -18.18 -2.26
C GLU A 112 -14.48 -18.37 -3.79
N CYS A 113 -14.80 -19.57 -4.25
CA CYS A 113 -14.68 -20.10 -5.61
C CYS A 113 -15.75 -19.63 -6.64
N SER A 114 -16.39 -18.47 -6.46
CA SER A 114 -17.39 -17.98 -7.44
C SER A 114 -16.75 -17.11 -8.53
N PRO A 115 -17.06 -17.32 -9.82
CA PRO A 115 -16.56 -16.48 -10.90
C PRO A 115 -16.93 -15.00 -10.81
N GLU A 116 -18.03 -14.66 -10.12
CA GLU A 116 -18.36 -13.26 -9.84
C GLU A 116 -17.36 -12.62 -8.87
N ILE A 117 -16.86 -13.37 -7.89
CA ILE A 117 -15.82 -12.92 -6.95
C ILE A 117 -14.51 -12.73 -7.72
N ALA A 118 -14.14 -13.70 -8.56
CA ALA A 118 -12.96 -13.60 -9.42
C ALA A 118 -13.02 -12.36 -10.34
N LEU A 119 -14.17 -12.10 -10.97
CA LEU A 119 -14.37 -10.94 -11.82
C LEU A 119 -14.17 -9.62 -11.07
N LYS A 120 -14.75 -9.49 -9.87
CA LYS A 120 -14.59 -8.29 -9.03
C LYS A 120 -13.14 -8.09 -8.59
N ILE A 121 -12.46 -9.16 -8.20
CA ILE A 121 -11.04 -9.10 -7.80
C ILE A 121 -10.18 -8.68 -8.99
N GLN A 122 -10.36 -9.31 -10.16
CA GLN A 122 -9.60 -8.94 -11.36
C GLN A 122 -9.90 -7.52 -11.85
N PHE A 123 -11.15 -7.07 -11.72
CA PHE A 123 -11.53 -5.69 -11.98
C PHE A 123 -10.75 -4.70 -11.10
N LEU A 124 -10.66 -4.98 -9.79
CA LEU A 124 -9.93 -4.13 -8.85
C LEU A 124 -8.41 -4.22 -9.08
N ARG A 125 -7.87 -5.40 -9.43
CA ARG A 125 -6.47 -5.59 -9.82
C ARG A 125 -6.10 -4.77 -11.05
N LEU A 126 -6.97 -4.74 -12.06
CA LEU A 126 -6.76 -3.92 -13.26
C LEU A 126 -6.80 -2.44 -12.92
N SER A 127 -7.79 -2.01 -12.11
CA SER A 127 -7.92 -0.63 -11.64
C SER A 127 -6.66 -0.18 -10.88
N HIS A 128 -6.16 -1.03 -9.98
CA HIS A 128 -4.90 -0.82 -9.27
C HIS A 128 -3.72 -0.66 -10.25
N SER A 129 -3.55 -1.64 -11.14
CA SER A 129 -2.42 -1.70 -12.07
C SER A 129 -2.42 -0.55 -13.07
N PHE A 130 -3.60 -0.06 -13.43
CA PHE A 130 -3.77 1.09 -14.30
C PHE A 130 -3.30 2.40 -13.64
N CYS A 131 -3.54 2.57 -12.34
CA CYS A 131 -3.20 3.81 -11.64
C CYS A 131 -1.75 3.85 -11.13
N ASP A 132 -1.19 2.71 -10.71
CA ASP A 132 0.06 2.62 -9.96
C ASP A 132 1.22 3.40 -10.61
N HIS A 133 1.61 4.55 -10.08
CA HIS A 133 2.71 5.38 -10.62
C HIS A 133 2.52 5.81 -12.10
N HIS A 134 1.30 6.07 -12.57
CA HIS A 134 1.05 6.49 -13.96
C HIS A 134 0.10 7.70 -14.07
N GLY A 135 0.38 8.64 -14.97
CA GLY A 135 -0.40 9.88 -15.16
C GLY A 135 -1.84 9.65 -15.65
N ASN A 136 -2.08 8.59 -16.43
CA ASN A 136 -3.43 8.20 -16.88
C ASN A 136 -4.40 7.88 -15.74
N LYS A 137 -3.94 7.77 -14.48
CA LYS A 137 -4.81 7.57 -13.31
C LYS A 137 -6.00 8.53 -13.26
N TYR A 138 -5.85 9.76 -13.77
CA TYR A 138 -6.92 10.76 -13.80
C TYR A 138 -8.05 10.43 -14.79
N LEU A 139 -7.85 9.51 -15.73
CA LEU A 139 -8.93 9.00 -16.59
C LEU A 139 -10.01 8.25 -15.80
N MET A 140 -9.70 7.81 -14.57
CA MET A 140 -10.64 7.18 -13.63
C MET A 140 -11.68 8.15 -13.07
N MET A 141 -11.51 9.45 -13.31
CA MET A 141 -12.38 10.51 -12.79
C MET A 141 -13.39 10.95 -13.85
N SER A 142 -14.48 11.56 -13.41
CA SER A 142 -15.40 12.28 -14.31
C SER A 142 -14.90 13.70 -14.57
N GLU A 143 -15.50 14.36 -15.57
CA GLU A 143 -15.18 15.76 -15.88
C GLU A 143 -15.43 16.70 -14.69
N SER A 144 -16.54 16.50 -13.97
CA SER A 144 -16.89 17.29 -12.78
C SER A 144 -15.85 17.13 -11.67
N GLU A 145 -15.31 15.93 -11.50
CA GLU A 145 -14.29 15.62 -10.50
C GLU A 145 -12.93 16.21 -10.86
N LEU A 146 -12.54 16.18 -12.14
CA LEU A 146 -11.34 16.87 -12.63
C LEU A 146 -11.46 18.39 -12.46
N ASN A 147 -12.66 18.95 -12.69
CA ASN A 147 -12.93 20.36 -12.42
C ASN A 147 -12.82 20.68 -10.92
N GLU A 148 -13.22 19.75 -10.04
CA GLU A 148 -13.01 19.87 -8.60
C GLU A 148 -11.52 19.91 -8.23
N LEU A 149 -10.69 19.04 -8.82
CA LEU A 149 -9.23 19.09 -8.64
C LEU A 149 -8.68 20.47 -9.04
N GLY A 150 -9.13 21.00 -10.19
CA GLY A 150 -8.75 22.34 -10.64
C GLY A 150 -9.12 23.44 -9.63
N ARG A 151 -10.30 23.37 -9.00
CA ARG A 151 -10.72 24.32 -7.96
C ARG A 151 -9.89 24.20 -6.69
N ILE A 152 -9.60 22.97 -6.25
CA ILE A 152 -8.74 22.71 -5.08
C ILE A 152 -7.35 23.30 -5.32
N ARG A 153 -6.76 23.07 -6.50
CA ARG A 153 -5.46 23.62 -6.89
C ARG A 153 -5.45 25.15 -6.81
N VAL A 154 -6.46 25.82 -7.38
CA VAL A 154 -6.56 27.29 -7.36
C VAL A 154 -6.70 27.81 -5.94
N GLN A 155 -7.52 27.16 -5.10
CA GLN A 155 -7.68 27.51 -3.68
C GLN A 155 -6.38 27.35 -2.88
N ALA A 156 -5.51 26.42 -3.27
CA ALA A 156 -4.23 26.15 -2.61
C ALA A 156 -3.05 26.90 -3.23
N GLU A 157 -3.30 27.76 -4.24
CA GLU A 157 -2.27 28.55 -4.94
C GLU A 157 -1.14 27.68 -5.54
N LEU A 158 -1.48 26.48 -6.00
CA LEU A 158 -0.52 25.52 -6.55
C LEU A 158 -0.36 25.67 -8.07
N PRO A 159 0.84 25.35 -8.62
CA PRO A 159 1.07 25.35 -10.06
C PRO A 159 0.17 24.35 -10.78
N VAL A 160 -0.06 24.58 -12.07
CA VAL A 160 -0.82 23.66 -12.93
C VAL A 160 -0.12 22.31 -12.97
N VAL A 161 -0.90 21.25 -12.80
CA VAL A 161 -0.46 19.85 -12.94
C VAL A 161 -0.72 19.43 -14.39
N PRO A 162 0.32 19.26 -15.24
CA PRO A 162 0.16 18.94 -16.66
C PRO A 162 -0.69 17.69 -16.89
N GLU A 163 -0.51 16.68 -16.04
CA GLU A 163 -1.24 15.42 -16.10
C GLU A 163 -2.74 15.57 -15.86
N VAL A 164 -3.21 16.72 -15.35
CA VAL A 164 -4.64 17.05 -15.18
C VAL A 164 -5.11 18.04 -16.25
N SER A 165 -4.28 19.01 -16.65
CA SER A 165 -4.64 20.01 -17.65
C SER A 165 -4.73 19.44 -19.06
N ASP A 166 -3.82 18.52 -19.39
CA ASP A 166 -3.61 18.03 -20.76
C ASP A 166 -4.40 16.76 -21.05
N ILE A 167 -5.28 16.36 -20.13
CA ILE A 167 -6.16 15.20 -20.28
C ILE A 167 -7.13 15.42 -21.43
N ASP A 168 -7.15 14.45 -22.34
CA ASP A 168 -8.23 14.31 -23.30
C ASP A 168 -9.54 13.93 -22.58
N ARG A 169 -10.47 14.89 -22.55
CA ARG A 169 -11.78 14.77 -21.90
C ARG A 169 -12.66 13.70 -22.55
N GLU A 170 -12.37 13.26 -23.78
CA GLU A 170 -13.10 12.16 -24.42
C GLU A 170 -12.73 10.77 -23.89
N LEU A 171 -11.66 10.69 -23.09
CA LEU A 171 -11.12 9.44 -22.53
C LEU A 171 -11.47 9.22 -21.06
N VAL A 172 -12.08 10.21 -20.40
CA VAL A 172 -12.44 10.16 -18.97
C VAL A 172 -13.79 9.48 -18.75
N CYS A 173 -14.09 9.08 -17.52
CA CYS A 173 -15.37 8.48 -17.18
C CYS A 173 -16.55 9.44 -17.48
N ARG A 174 -17.62 8.90 -18.07
CA ARG A 174 -18.88 9.63 -18.30
C ARG A 174 -19.79 9.57 -17.07
N GLY A 175 -20.62 10.59 -16.91
CA GLY A 175 -21.59 10.72 -15.82
C GLY A 175 -21.07 11.56 -14.65
N GLU A 176 -21.84 11.59 -13.56
CA GLU A 176 -21.52 12.45 -12.41
C GLU A 176 -20.30 11.97 -11.62
N LYS A 177 -20.14 10.65 -11.49
CA LYS A 177 -19.06 10.01 -10.73
C LYS A 177 -18.15 9.20 -11.65
N GLY A 178 -16.86 9.43 -11.53
CA GLY A 178 -15.85 8.57 -12.13
C GLY A 178 -15.74 7.23 -11.41
N LEU A 179 -15.02 6.30 -12.05
CA LEU A 179 -14.78 4.97 -11.51
C LEU A 179 -14.10 5.01 -10.13
N LEU A 180 -13.17 5.96 -9.91
CA LEU A 180 -12.51 6.11 -8.61
C LEU A 180 -13.51 6.44 -7.48
N SER A 181 -14.42 7.39 -7.69
CA SER A 181 -15.46 7.72 -6.71
C SER A 181 -16.39 6.55 -6.43
N LYS A 182 -16.72 5.76 -7.45
CA LYS A 182 -17.55 4.55 -7.30
C LYS A 182 -16.84 3.49 -6.45
N ILE A 183 -15.55 3.21 -6.72
CA ILE A 183 -14.71 2.32 -5.91
C ILE A 183 -14.67 2.77 -4.44
N ILE A 184 -14.45 4.08 -4.20
CA ILE A 184 -14.44 4.66 -2.84
C ILE A 184 -15.79 4.46 -2.16
N GLN A 185 -16.89 4.68 -2.87
CA GLN A 185 -18.23 4.49 -2.33
C GLN A 185 -18.45 3.03 -1.89
N THR A 186 -18.08 2.06 -2.74
CA THR A 186 -18.16 0.64 -2.39
C THR A 186 -17.29 0.29 -1.20
N MET A 187 -16.05 0.76 -1.17
CA MET A 187 -15.15 0.56 -0.02
C MET A 187 -15.73 1.07 1.30
N LYS A 188 -16.52 2.15 1.27
CA LYS A 188 -17.19 2.70 2.46
C LYS A 188 -18.38 1.85 2.92
N THR A 189 -19.06 1.18 2.01
CA THR A 189 -20.28 0.40 2.30
C THR A 189 -20.02 -1.11 2.47
N GLU A 190 -18.88 -1.61 2.00
CA GLU A 190 -18.55 -3.03 2.03
C GLU A 190 -18.41 -3.54 3.47
N LYS A 191 -18.65 -4.82 3.74
CA LYS A 191 -18.52 -5.35 5.11
C LYS A 191 -17.04 -5.41 5.55
N PRO A 192 -16.71 -5.29 6.85
CA PRO A 192 -15.34 -5.42 7.34
C PRO A 192 -14.69 -6.77 7.02
N SER A 193 -15.45 -7.86 7.05
CA SER A 193 -14.98 -9.22 6.76
C SER A 193 -14.89 -9.57 5.27
N SER A 194 -15.15 -8.61 4.37
CA SER A 194 -15.20 -8.89 2.94
C SER A 194 -13.80 -8.97 2.33
N PRO A 195 -13.48 -10.00 1.52
CA PRO A 195 -12.18 -10.13 0.86
C PRO A 195 -11.92 -8.99 -0.15
N PHE A 196 -12.97 -8.27 -0.58
CA PHE A 196 -12.83 -7.12 -1.46
C PHE A 196 -12.19 -5.91 -0.77
N ARG A 197 -12.23 -5.83 0.57
CA ARG A 197 -11.68 -4.69 1.33
C ARG A 197 -10.23 -4.42 1.00
N PHE A 198 -9.42 -5.49 0.97
CA PHE A 198 -8.02 -5.41 0.59
C PHE A 198 -7.85 -4.77 -0.80
N TRP A 199 -8.50 -5.33 -1.82
CA TRP A 199 -8.37 -4.87 -3.20
C TRP A 199 -8.96 -3.47 -3.44
N LEU A 200 -10.03 -3.11 -2.73
CA LEU A 200 -10.61 -1.77 -2.76
C LEU A 200 -9.62 -0.73 -2.20
N CYS A 201 -9.01 -1.01 -1.04
CA CYS A 201 -7.97 -0.16 -0.46
C CYS A 201 -6.79 -0.02 -1.41
N ARG A 202 -6.28 -1.13 -1.97
CA ARG A 202 -5.16 -1.13 -2.92
C ARG A 202 -5.48 -0.33 -4.19
N ALA A 203 -6.68 -0.46 -4.75
CA ALA A 203 -7.09 0.29 -5.93
C ALA A 203 -7.09 1.81 -5.67
N VAL A 204 -7.61 2.26 -4.53
CA VAL A 204 -7.60 3.68 -4.16
C VAL A 204 -6.18 4.16 -3.85
N GLU A 205 -5.39 3.36 -3.14
CA GLU A 205 -4.00 3.68 -2.78
C GLU A 205 -3.12 3.84 -4.03
N SER A 206 -3.31 3.01 -5.05
CA SER A 206 -2.56 3.12 -6.30
C SER A 206 -2.79 4.42 -7.07
N PHE A 207 -3.93 5.08 -6.88
CA PHE A 207 -4.19 6.42 -7.42
C PHE A 207 -3.33 7.49 -6.74
N LEU A 208 -2.96 7.30 -5.47
CA LEU A 208 -2.09 8.21 -4.75
C LEU A 208 -0.60 7.95 -4.99
N ARG A 209 -0.24 6.74 -5.42
CA ARG A 209 1.15 6.37 -5.72
C ARG A 209 1.74 7.20 -6.86
N GLY A 210 3.04 7.44 -6.77
CA GLY A 210 3.79 8.32 -7.66
C GLY A 210 4.32 9.54 -6.93
N VAL A 211 4.36 10.69 -7.60
CA VAL A 211 4.68 11.96 -6.95
C VAL A 211 3.52 12.35 -6.04
N THR A 212 3.79 12.62 -4.77
CA THR A 212 2.77 13.03 -3.80
C THR A 212 2.09 14.31 -4.25
N CYS A 213 0.77 14.24 -4.45
CA CYS A 213 -0.04 15.34 -4.92
C CYS A 213 -1.02 15.79 -3.83
N PHE A 214 -0.84 17.02 -3.34
CA PHE A 214 -1.72 17.62 -2.33
C PHE A 214 -3.18 17.67 -2.81
N VAL A 215 -3.40 18.00 -4.08
CA VAL A 215 -4.75 18.16 -4.68
C VAL A 215 -5.51 16.83 -4.65
N ASP A 216 -4.85 15.73 -5.03
CA ASP A 216 -5.40 14.37 -5.01
C ASP A 216 -5.81 13.96 -3.59
N GLN A 217 -4.93 14.22 -2.61
CA GLN A 217 -5.20 13.92 -1.20
C GLN A 217 -6.40 14.71 -0.69
N ILE A 218 -6.46 16.04 -0.91
CA ILE A 218 -7.59 16.86 -0.46
C ILE A 218 -8.92 16.40 -1.06
N TRP A 219 -8.92 16.00 -2.33
CA TRP A 219 -10.10 15.47 -3.01
C TRP A 219 -10.63 14.21 -2.34
N LEU A 220 -9.73 13.30 -1.91
CA LEU A 220 -10.09 12.11 -1.15
C LEU A 220 -10.53 12.43 0.29
N LEU A 221 -9.87 13.40 0.96
CA LEU A 221 -10.28 13.86 2.29
C LEU A 221 -11.72 14.42 2.26
N ARG A 222 -12.09 15.17 1.21
CA ARG A 222 -13.46 15.70 1.05
C ARG A 222 -14.52 14.60 0.94
N ARG A 223 -14.12 13.39 0.56
CA ARG A 223 -15.00 12.19 0.49
C ARG A 223 -15.04 11.40 1.81
N GLY A 224 -14.38 11.89 2.87
CA GLY A 224 -14.35 11.26 4.19
C GLY A 224 -13.54 9.97 4.21
N LEU A 225 -12.55 9.84 3.31
CA LEU A 225 -11.78 8.62 3.17
C LEU A 225 -10.87 8.38 4.39
N LEU A 226 -10.23 9.43 4.90
CA LEU A 226 -9.31 9.32 6.04
C LEU A 226 -10.02 8.74 7.26
N GLU A 227 -11.16 9.32 7.61
CA GLU A 227 -11.95 8.91 8.78
C GLU A 227 -12.46 7.48 8.63
N HIS A 228 -12.81 7.06 7.41
CA HIS A 228 -13.17 5.67 7.11
C HIS A 228 -12.00 4.70 7.35
N VAL A 229 -10.83 4.98 6.77
CA VAL A 229 -9.64 4.11 6.91
C VAL A 229 -9.22 4.02 8.38
N LEU A 230 -9.24 5.13 9.11
CA LEU A 230 -8.95 5.15 10.53
C LEU A 230 -9.95 4.32 11.34
N SER A 231 -11.25 4.40 11.01
CA SER A 231 -12.28 3.60 11.68
C SER A 231 -12.06 2.09 11.52
N VAL A 232 -11.57 1.65 10.35
CA VAL A 232 -11.23 0.25 10.09
C VAL A 232 -10.03 -0.18 10.93
N ILE A 233 -8.97 0.65 11.00
CA ILE A 233 -7.75 0.32 11.74
C ILE A 233 -8.02 0.18 13.24
N ILE A 234 -8.88 1.02 13.82
CA ILE A 234 -9.17 0.98 15.26
C ILE A 234 -10.34 0.05 15.63
N ASP A 235 -10.96 -0.59 14.64
CA ASP A 235 -12.06 -1.53 14.84
C ASP A 235 -11.53 -2.77 15.60
N PRO A 236 -12.05 -3.08 16.80
CA PRO A 236 -11.62 -4.26 17.57
C PRO A 236 -11.84 -5.58 16.82
N ASP A 237 -12.81 -5.62 15.89
CA ASP A 237 -13.15 -6.82 15.12
C ASP A 237 -12.28 -6.95 13.85
N CYS A 238 -11.41 -5.97 13.56
CA CYS A 238 -10.49 -6.00 12.42
C CYS A 238 -9.11 -6.52 12.84
N ASP A 239 -8.89 -7.82 12.66
CA ASP A 239 -7.59 -8.49 12.87
C ASP A 239 -7.06 -9.16 11.60
N ASN A 240 -7.69 -8.89 10.45
CA ASN A 240 -7.22 -9.41 9.18
C ASN A 240 -5.98 -8.63 8.72
N LYS A 241 -4.83 -9.30 8.75
CA LYS A 241 -3.52 -8.75 8.39
C LYS A 241 -3.52 -8.03 7.03
N GLU A 242 -4.10 -8.62 5.99
CA GLU A 242 -4.12 -8.01 4.64
C GLU A 242 -4.94 -6.71 4.62
N ILE A 243 -6.09 -6.70 5.29
CA ILE A 243 -6.94 -5.51 5.40
C ILE A 243 -6.20 -4.41 6.17
N LEU A 244 -5.53 -4.74 7.28
CA LEU A 244 -4.75 -3.78 8.05
C LEU A 244 -3.56 -3.24 7.25
N GLN A 245 -2.80 -4.10 6.58
CA GLN A 245 -1.68 -3.71 5.72
C GLN A 245 -2.12 -2.72 4.65
N SER A 246 -3.14 -3.07 3.86
CA SER A 246 -3.66 -2.21 2.80
C SER A 246 -4.27 -0.90 3.33
N SER A 247 -4.83 -0.92 4.54
CA SER A 247 -5.33 0.28 5.23
C SER A 247 -4.20 1.20 5.68
N PHE A 248 -3.10 0.66 6.24
CA PHE A 248 -1.92 1.43 6.60
C PHE A 248 -1.22 2.03 5.37
N ASP A 249 -1.07 1.25 4.29
CA ASP A 249 -0.49 1.74 3.03
C ASP A 249 -1.30 2.93 2.48
N LEU A 250 -2.63 2.78 2.40
CA LEU A 250 -3.52 3.85 1.97
C LEU A 250 -3.45 5.07 2.89
N LEU A 251 -3.43 4.84 4.21
CA LEU A 251 -3.33 5.92 5.20
C LEU A 251 -2.02 6.70 5.05
N GLY A 252 -0.91 6.00 4.82
CA GLY A 252 0.41 6.59 4.57
C GLY A 252 0.37 7.55 3.38
N GLU A 253 -0.09 7.08 2.23
CA GLU A 253 -0.17 7.91 1.03
C GLU A 253 -1.18 9.07 1.16
N LEU A 254 -2.26 8.89 1.92
CA LEU A 254 -3.28 9.93 2.13
C LEU A 254 -2.80 11.05 3.08
N MET A 255 -1.89 10.74 4.01
CA MET A 255 -1.42 11.68 5.04
C MET A 255 -0.08 12.33 4.72
N LYS A 256 0.80 11.64 3.99
CA LYS A 256 2.19 12.07 3.73
C LYS A 256 2.25 13.51 3.22
N PHE A 257 3.02 14.35 3.91
CA PHE A 257 3.24 15.78 3.64
C PHE A 257 1.98 16.66 3.61
N ASN A 258 0.85 16.20 4.16
CA ASN A 258 -0.41 16.95 4.11
C ASN A 258 -0.89 17.39 5.50
N TYR A 259 -0.66 18.66 5.83
CA TYR A 259 -1.10 19.27 7.08
C TYR A 259 -2.61 19.06 7.36
N ASN A 260 -3.47 19.16 6.34
CA ASN A 260 -4.91 19.00 6.51
C ASN A 260 -5.30 17.56 6.89
N SER A 261 -4.58 16.56 6.35
CA SER A 261 -4.77 15.16 6.73
C SER A 261 -4.44 14.95 8.21
N PHE A 262 -3.32 15.50 8.70
CA PHE A 262 -2.96 15.39 10.13
C PHE A 262 -3.96 16.13 11.04
N LYS A 263 -4.46 17.30 10.62
CA LYS A 263 -5.50 18.02 11.36
C LYS A 263 -6.79 17.21 11.49
N ARG A 264 -7.19 16.52 10.42
CA ARG A 264 -8.36 15.62 10.45
C ARG A 264 -8.10 14.37 11.26
N PHE A 265 -6.91 13.77 11.17
CA PHE A 265 -6.50 12.67 12.04
C PHE A 265 -6.64 13.05 13.52
N SER A 266 -6.11 14.21 13.93
CA SER A 266 -6.21 14.68 15.32
C SER A 266 -7.66 14.92 15.77
N ARG A 267 -8.55 15.35 14.85
CA ARG A 267 -9.98 15.48 15.14
C ARG A 267 -10.68 14.13 15.29
N PHE A 268 -10.29 13.13 14.51
CA PHE A 268 -10.86 11.78 14.60
C PHE A 268 -10.39 11.05 15.87
N MET A 269 -9.09 11.19 16.19
CA MET A 269 -8.44 10.69 17.40
C MET A 269 -8.62 11.66 18.58
N ASP A 270 -9.87 12.02 18.84
CA ASP A 270 -10.31 13.02 19.83
C ASP A 270 -10.07 12.64 21.29
N ASN A 271 -9.74 11.37 21.58
CA ASN A 271 -9.53 10.88 22.94
C ASN A 271 -8.32 9.95 23.06
N GLU A 272 -7.94 9.64 24.31
CA GLU A 272 -6.77 8.80 24.61
C GLU A 272 -6.99 7.34 24.17
N ASP A 273 -8.16 6.76 24.44
CA ASP A 273 -8.46 5.35 24.13
C ASP A 273 -8.36 5.05 22.63
N LYS A 274 -8.99 5.85 21.76
CA LYS A 274 -8.86 5.71 20.30
C LYS A 274 -7.40 5.79 19.84
N PHE A 275 -6.65 6.74 20.39
CA PHE A 275 -5.25 6.93 20.01
C PHE A 275 -4.37 5.77 20.47
N GLN A 276 -4.58 5.25 21.69
CA GLN A 276 -3.84 4.09 22.19
C GLN A 276 -4.18 2.82 21.40
N ARG A 277 -5.45 2.60 21.02
CA ARG A 277 -5.83 1.50 20.12
C ARG A 277 -5.13 1.60 18.77
N PHE A 278 -5.09 2.80 18.20
CA PHE A 278 -4.37 3.06 16.96
C PHE A 278 -2.87 2.75 17.08
N LEU A 279 -2.21 3.25 18.12
CA LEU A 279 -0.79 2.96 18.36
C LEU A 279 -0.51 1.49 18.61
N LYS A 280 -1.41 0.80 19.35
CA LYS A 280 -1.34 -0.65 19.55
C LYS A 280 -1.35 -1.37 18.21
N GLN A 281 -2.29 -1.04 17.33
CA GLN A 281 -2.40 -1.64 15.99
C GLN A 281 -1.16 -1.40 15.13
N VAL A 282 -0.61 -0.18 15.17
CA VAL A 282 0.67 0.13 14.49
C VAL A 282 1.80 -0.76 15.02
N SER A 283 1.91 -0.92 16.34
CA SER A 283 2.99 -1.67 16.98
C SER A 283 2.87 -3.20 16.84
N SER A 284 1.65 -3.75 16.88
CA SER A 284 1.41 -5.21 16.76
C SER A 284 1.58 -5.70 15.32
N HIS A 285 1.36 -4.81 14.34
CA HIS A 285 1.46 -5.09 12.92
C HIS A 285 2.62 -4.33 12.27
N LEU A 286 3.79 -4.33 12.93
CA LEU A 286 4.89 -3.44 12.55
C LEU A 286 5.42 -3.67 11.12
N VAL A 287 5.44 -4.92 10.64
CA VAL A 287 5.80 -5.23 9.24
C VAL A 287 4.82 -4.55 8.28
N ASP A 288 3.53 -4.59 8.59
CA ASP A 288 2.46 -4.08 7.72
C ASP A 288 2.29 -2.56 7.84
N SER A 289 2.61 -1.98 9.01
CA SER A 289 2.46 -0.55 9.30
C SER A 289 3.72 0.27 9.00
N ASN A 290 4.86 -0.35 8.67
CA ASN A 290 6.14 0.36 8.52
C ASN A 290 6.12 1.46 7.46
N MET A 291 5.38 1.26 6.35
CA MET A 291 5.26 2.25 5.27
C MET A 291 4.47 3.48 5.74
N PHE A 292 3.45 3.28 6.58
CA PHE A 292 2.75 4.36 7.26
C PHE A 292 3.68 5.10 8.23
N ILE A 293 4.41 4.39 9.11
CA ILE A 293 5.37 5.00 10.05
C ILE A 293 6.37 5.88 9.31
N ARG A 294 6.94 5.36 8.21
CA ARG A 294 7.85 6.12 7.35
C ARG A 294 7.20 7.42 6.86
N SER A 295 5.97 7.35 6.37
CA SER A 295 5.22 8.51 5.89
C SER A 295 4.99 9.57 6.97
N VAL A 296 4.72 9.16 8.21
CA VAL A 296 4.55 10.07 9.35
C VAL A 296 5.88 10.70 9.76
N VAL A 297 6.98 9.92 9.83
CA VAL A 297 8.33 10.44 10.15
C VAL A 297 8.78 11.45 9.10
N LEU A 298 8.61 11.14 7.81
CA LEU A 298 8.90 12.05 6.71
C LEU A 298 8.10 13.35 6.86
N SER A 299 6.81 13.25 7.17
CA SER A 299 5.93 14.42 7.32
C SER A 299 6.32 15.28 8.52
N GLN A 300 6.65 14.64 9.65
CA GLN A 300 7.09 15.34 10.86
C GLN A 300 8.37 16.15 10.58
N GLU A 301 9.35 15.54 9.93
CA GLU A 301 10.57 16.24 9.55
C GLU A 301 10.28 17.38 8.56
N HIS A 302 9.42 17.13 7.57
CA HIS A 302 9.06 18.12 6.55
C HIS A 302 8.42 19.38 7.16
N PHE A 303 7.46 19.21 8.07
CA PHE A 303 6.83 20.34 8.76
C PHE A 303 7.77 21.02 9.75
N ALA A 304 8.68 20.28 10.38
CA ALA A 304 9.65 20.86 11.31
C ALA A 304 10.74 21.69 10.59
N THR A 305 11.14 21.30 9.38
CA THR A 305 12.35 21.84 8.72
C THR A 305 12.14 22.55 7.38
N LYS A 306 11.12 22.17 6.60
CA LYS A 306 10.88 22.69 5.24
C LYS A 306 9.65 23.58 5.14
N GLN A 307 8.57 23.23 5.83
CA GLN A 307 7.33 24.01 5.92
C GLN A 307 7.15 24.53 7.34
N THR A 308 8.02 25.46 7.71
CA THR A 308 8.14 25.95 9.10
C THR A 308 6.87 26.61 9.62
N GLU A 309 5.97 27.07 8.73
CA GLU A 309 4.64 27.56 9.08
C GLU A 309 3.77 26.49 9.80
N TYR A 310 4.09 25.20 9.61
CA TYR A 310 3.42 24.09 10.29
C TYR A 310 4.26 23.49 11.43
N SER A 311 5.43 24.07 11.74
CA SER A 311 6.36 23.53 12.74
C SER A 311 5.74 23.47 14.13
N GLU A 312 5.09 24.55 14.59
CA GLU A 312 4.41 24.58 15.89
C GLU A 312 3.34 23.50 16.00
N PHE A 313 2.53 23.31 14.95
CA PHE A 313 1.52 22.27 14.92
C PHE A 313 2.15 20.88 15.04
N ALA A 314 3.23 20.62 14.29
CA ALA A 314 3.90 19.33 14.28
C ALA A 314 4.60 19.01 15.61
N THR A 315 5.13 20.01 16.32
CA THR A 315 5.90 19.82 17.55
C THR A 315 5.09 19.95 18.84
N THR A 316 3.91 20.59 18.81
CA THR A 316 3.15 20.86 20.05
C THR A 316 1.66 20.52 19.99
N GLN A 317 1.04 20.40 18.81
CA GLN A 317 -0.42 20.24 18.72
C GLN A 317 -0.84 18.84 18.23
N CYS A 318 -0.15 18.27 17.25
CA CYS A 318 -0.52 16.98 16.67
C CYS A 318 0.09 15.81 17.43
N ARG A 319 -0.72 15.15 18.28
CA ARG A 319 -0.32 13.99 19.11
C ARG A 319 0.49 12.92 18.35
N LEU A 320 0.11 12.59 17.11
CA LEU A 320 0.83 11.61 16.30
C LEU A 320 2.22 12.11 15.86
N LEU A 321 2.32 13.35 15.38
CA LEU A 321 3.59 13.94 14.95
C LEU A 321 4.53 14.15 16.14
N ILE A 322 4.00 14.58 17.29
CA ILE A 322 4.75 14.67 18.55
C ILE A 322 5.27 13.28 18.93
N HIS A 323 4.40 12.28 18.94
CA HIS A 323 4.76 10.91 19.31
C HIS A 323 5.91 10.36 18.45
N VAL A 324 5.87 10.54 17.11
CA VAL A 324 6.97 10.09 16.23
C VAL A 324 8.16 11.05 16.18
N GLY A 325 8.00 12.30 16.64
CA GLY A 325 9.08 13.28 16.74
C GLY A 325 9.97 13.05 17.96
N GLU A 326 9.43 12.46 19.01
CA GLU A 326 10.16 12.14 20.24
C GLU A 326 11.29 11.12 19.99
N PRO A 327 12.55 11.44 20.33
CA PRO A 327 13.68 10.53 20.14
C PRO A 327 13.49 9.16 20.77
N LYS A 328 12.90 9.12 21.99
CA LYS A 328 12.63 7.87 22.72
C LYS A 328 11.71 6.93 21.94
N ASN A 329 10.66 7.46 21.30
CA ASN A 329 9.73 6.64 20.53
C ASN A 329 10.34 6.22 19.20
N ARG A 330 11.11 7.10 18.53
CA ARG A 330 11.90 6.73 17.35
C ARG A 330 12.88 5.60 17.64
N THR A 331 13.57 5.62 18.77
CA THR A 331 14.45 4.52 19.21
C THR A 331 13.67 3.22 19.40
N LYS A 332 12.49 3.25 20.04
CA LYS A 332 11.65 2.04 20.17
C LYS A 332 11.26 1.47 18.81
N PHE A 333 10.81 2.32 17.88
CA PHE A 333 10.51 1.88 16.51
C PHE A 333 11.74 1.30 15.83
N LEU A 334 12.92 1.91 15.96
CA LEU A 334 14.16 1.38 15.40
C LEU A 334 14.51 0.00 15.97
N CYS A 335 14.48 -0.16 17.30
CA CYS A 335 14.72 -1.45 17.94
C CYS A 335 13.78 -2.51 17.38
N SER A 336 12.48 -2.23 17.34
CA SER A 336 11.49 -3.19 16.84
C SER A 336 11.69 -3.47 15.34
N LEU A 337 11.87 -2.46 14.50
CA LEU A 337 12.04 -2.61 13.04
C LEU A 337 13.28 -3.42 12.67
N ILE A 338 14.37 -3.27 13.43
CA ILE A 338 15.61 -4.04 13.21
C ILE A 338 15.46 -5.45 13.76
N ASN A 339 14.81 -5.62 14.92
CA ASN A 339 14.73 -6.91 15.59
C ASN A 339 13.77 -7.91 14.91
N ILE A 340 12.77 -7.42 14.17
CA ILE A 340 11.80 -8.29 13.44
C ILE A 340 12.36 -8.89 12.15
N ILE A 341 13.52 -8.42 11.67
CA ILE A 341 14.15 -8.90 10.43
C ILE A 341 15.58 -9.38 10.69
N GLN A 342 15.97 -10.43 9.97
CA GLN A 342 17.34 -10.92 9.91
C GLN A 342 17.67 -11.26 8.46
N VAL A 343 18.95 -11.24 8.09
CA VAL A 343 19.37 -11.52 6.69
C VAL A 343 18.83 -12.87 6.18
N SER A 344 18.73 -13.88 7.06
CA SER A 344 18.18 -15.20 6.76
C SER A 344 16.66 -15.23 6.59
N THR A 345 15.93 -14.26 7.16
CA THR A 345 14.46 -14.19 7.16
C THR A 345 13.91 -13.03 6.33
N LEU A 346 14.78 -12.31 5.61
CA LEU A 346 14.38 -11.23 4.73
C LEU A 346 13.55 -11.75 3.55
N THR A 347 12.40 -11.12 3.35
CA THR A 347 11.50 -11.34 2.22
C THR A 347 11.25 -10.02 1.49
N GLN A 348 10.59 -10.08 0.33
CA GLN A 348 10.17 -8.88 -0.39
C GLN A 348 9.19 -8.02 0.44
N GLU A 349 8.46 -8.62 1.37
CA GLU A 349 7.45 -7.93 2.20
C GLU A 349 8.11 -7.16 3.36
N ASN A 350 9.05 -7.79 4.06
CA ASN A 350 9.62 -7.24 5.29
C ASN A 350 10.89 -6.39 5.09
N VAL A 351 11.55 -6.45 3.93
CA VAL A 351 12.74 -5.63 3.63
C VAL A 351 12.47 -4.12 3.73
N SER A 352 11.21 -3.72 3.57
CA SER A 352 10.74 -2.35 3.77
C SER A 352 10.99 -1.84 5.19
N CYS A 353 11.00 -2.70 6.20
CA CYS A 353 11.31 -2.32 7.59
C CYS A 353 12.71 -1.72 7.72
N LEU A 354 13.69 -2.31 7.01
CA LEU A 354 15.06 -1.79 6.97
C LEU A 354 15.13 -0.40 6.34
N ASN A 355 14.39 -0.19 5.24
CA ASN A 355 14.31 1.12 4.60
C ASN A 355 13.67 2.18 5.53
N THR A 356 12.67 1.79 6.32
CA THR A 356 12.05 2.69 7.32
C THR A 356 13.03 3.03 8.44
N ALA A 357 13.77 2.06 8.97
CA ALA A 357 14.81 2.30 9.96
C ALA A 357 15.90 3.24 9.43
N LEU A 358 16.34 3.03 8.19
CA LEU A 358 17.31 3.89 7.51
C LEU A 358 16.82 5.34 7.36
N VAL A 359 15.56 5.58 7.02
CA VAL A 359 14.99 6.94 6.95
C VAL A 359 15.07 7.65 8.30
N ILE A 360 14.75 6.97 9.40
CA ILE A 360 14.82 7.56 10.75
C ILE A 360 16.27 7.95 11.08
N LEU A 361 17.23 7.06 10.81
CA LEU A 361 18.66 7.31 11.08
C LEU A 361 19.27 8.36 10.15
N MET A 362 18.78 8.47 8.92
CA MET A 362 19.17 9.53 7.98
C MET A 362 18.83 10.92 8.50
N PHE A 363 17.63 11.08 9.08
CA PHE A 363 17.27 12.32 9.77
C PHE A 363 18.09 12.53 11.03
N ALA A 364 18.32 11.48 11.82
CA ALA A 364 19.20 11.58 12.97
C ALA A 364 20.60 12.10 12.59
N ARG A 365 21.18 11.60 11.49
CA ARG A 365 22.46 12.03 10.93
C ARG A 365 22.43 13.48 10.45
N ARG A 366 21.37 13.91 9.76
CA ARG A 366 21.21 15.33 9.32
C ARG A 366 21.24 16.29 10.51
N CYS A 367 20.69 15.86 11.64
CA CYS A 367 20.65 16.66 12.87
C CYS A 367 21.86 16.43 13.80
N GLY A 368 22.90 15.69 13.37
CA GLY A 368 24.07 15.39 14.20
C GLY A 368 23.80 14.50 15.42
N SER A 369 22.66 13.82 15.43
CA SER A 369 22.17 13.01 16.56
C SER A 369 22.31 11.49 16.34
N LEU A 370 22.85 11.07 15.20
CA LEU A 370 23.06 9.64 14.88
C LEU A 370 23.80 8.88 16.00
N PRO A 371 24.90 9.40 16.59
CA PRO A 371 25.58 8.73 17.71
C PRO A 371 24.66 8.46 18.92
N LEU A 372 23.74 9.39 19.21
CA LEU A 372 22.78 9.23 20.32
C LEU A 372 21.80 8.08 20.07
N TYR A 373 21.34 7.92 18.83
CA TYR A 373 20.48 6.81 18.45
C TYR A 373 21.21 5.47 18.52
N LEU A 374 22.44 5.38 17.99
CA LEU A 374 23.24 4.15 18.04
C LEU A 374 23.56 3.75 19.49
N GLN A 375 23.90 4.72 20.34
CA GLN A 375 24.08 4.50 21.77
C GLN A 375 22.78 4.02 22.44
N SER A 376 21.63 4.63 22.11
CA SER A 376 20.33 4.19 22.65
C SER A 376 19.99 2.76 22.23
N LEU A 377 20.29 2.36 20.98
CA LEU A 377 20.09 0.98 20.52
C LEU A 377 20.95 0.00 21.32
N ARG A 378 22.22 0.35 21.59
CA ARG A 378 23.10 -0.44 22.46
C ARG A 378 22.51 -0.59 23.86
N GLU A 379 22.00 0.49 24.44
CA GLU A 379 21.40 0.45 25.78
C GLU A 379 20.15 -0.41 25.85
N GLU A 380 19.28 -0.36 24.83
CA GLU A 380 18.11 -1.25 24.75
C GLU A 380 18.52 -2.73 24.58
N GLU A 381 19.55 -3.00 23.77
CA GLU A 381 20.11 -4.34 23.62
C GLU A 381 20.63 -4.91 24.96
N MET A 382 21.35 -4.09 25.74
CA MET A 382 21.84 -4.48 27.06
C MET A 382 20.73 -4.75 28.08
N ARG A 383 19.54 -4.14 27.92
CA ARG A 383 18.38 -4.42 28.79
C ARG A 383 17.64 -5.71 28.41
N GLY A 384 17.77 -6.19 27.17
CA GLY A 384 17.00 -7.29 26.58
C GLY A 384 17.63 -8.70 26.67
N TYR A 385 18.76 -8.84 27.38
CA TYR A 385 19.50 -10.09 27.66
C TYR A 385 20.37 -10.70 26.54
N HIS A 386 20.67 -10.00 25.43
CA HIS A 386 21.63 -10.50 24.43
C HIS A 386 22.54 -9.40 23.88
N PRO A 387 23.64 -9.04 24.59
CA PRO A 387 24.63 -8.09 24.13
C PRO A 387 25.16 -8.46 22.73
N GLY A 388 25.23 -7.48 21.83
CA GLY A 388 25.70 -7.64 20.46
C GLY A 388 24.68 -8.21 19.47
N PHE A 389 23.51 -8.72 19.86
CA PHE A 389 22.56 -9.32 18.91
C PHE A 389 21.96 -8.31 17.91
N LEU A 390 21.38 -7.22 18.42
CA LEU A 390 20.68 -6.20 17.64
C LEU A 390 21.66 -5.43 16.73
N LEU A 391 22.79 -4.98 17.27
CA LEU A 391 23.76 -4.18 16.52
C LEU A 391 24.54 -5.00 15.50
N ASN A 392 24.91 -6.26 15.81
CA ASN A 392 25.51 -7.15 14.80
C ASN A 392 24.49 -7.51 13.70
N ASN A 393 23.24 -7.82 14.06
CA ASN A 393 22.18 -8.02 13.08
C ASN A 393 22.02 -6.78 12.19
N PHE A 394 21.96 -5.59 12.78
CA PHE A 394 21.81 -4.36 12.01
C PHE A 394 22.97 -4.16 11.03
N ARG A 395 24.20 -4.41 11.46
CA ARG A 395 25.38 -4.33 10.58
C ARG A 395 25.30 -5.33 9.41
N SER A 396 24.82 -6.55 9.65
CA SER A 396 24.59 -7.56 8.62
C SER A 396 23.50 -7.14 7.63
N LEU A 397 22.40 -6.56 8.14
CA LEU A 397 21.33 -5.99 7.33
C LEU A 397 21.83 -4.86 6.42
N LEU A 398 22.71 -3.97 6.90
CA LEU A 398 23.31 -2.91 6.08
C LEU A 398 24.21 -3.46 4.95
N ARG A 399 24.91 -4.58 5.19
CA ARG A 399 25.68 -5.28 4.14
C ARG A 399 24.76 -5.87 3.08
N PHE A 400 23.67 -6.51 3.52
CA PHE A 400 22.63 -7.02 2.62
C PHE A 400 22.00 -5.89 1.80
N TRP A 401 21.64 -4.76 2.42
CA TRP A 401 20.98 -3.64 1.74
C TRP A 401 21.77 -3.14 0.53
N GLU A 402 23.10 -3.01 0.67
CA GLU A 402 23.96 -2.58 -0.43
C GLU A 402 24.01 -3.60 -1.57
N SER A 403 24.17 -4.90 -1.25
CA SER A 403 24.21 -5.93 -2.29
C SER A 403 22.86 -6.08 -2.98
N HIS A 404 21.76 -5.95 -2.23
CA HIS A 404 20.40 -6.07 -2.72
C HIS A 404 20.01 -4.90 -3.64
N TYR A 405 20.24 -3.65 -3.23
CA TYR A 405 19.78 -2.49 -3.99
C TYR A 405 20.78 -1.93 -5.00
N LEU A 406 22.09 -2.06 -4.76
CA LEU A 406 23.09 -1.44 -5.65
C LEU A 406 23.64 -2.37 -6.72
N ARG A 407 23.45 -3.69 -6.61
CA ARG A 407 23.93 -4.68 -7.60
C ARG A 407 22.84 -5.27 -8.47
N ASN A 408 21.57 -4.93 -8.21
CA ASN A 408 20.42 -5.45 -8.94
C ASN A 408 19.60 -4.28 -9.51
N ASP A 409 19.57 -4.15 -10.85
CA ASP A 409 18.88 -3.05 -11.55
C ASP A 409 17.39 -2.95 -11.22
N LYS A 410 16.71 -4.09 -10.97
CA LYS A 410 15.29 -4.13 -10.64
C LYS A 410 15.02 -3.57 -9.25
N GLU A 411 15.82 -3.98 -8.27
CA GLU A 411 15.67 -3.51 -6.90
C GLU A 411 16.15 -2.05 -6.76
N CYS A 412 17.17 -1.65 -7.53
CA CYS A 412 17.57 -0.25 -7.67
C CYS A 412 16.39 0.62 -8.12
N CYS A 413 15.62 0.20 -9.12
CA CYS A 413 14.39 0.89 -9.54
C CYS A 413 13.35 0.98 -8.39
N ALA A 414 13.24 -0.03 -7.54
CA ALA A 414 12.34 0.00 -6.38
C ALA A 414 12.83 0.98 -5.31
N LEU A 415 14.15 1.03 -5.05
CA LEU A 415 14.76 2.01 -4.16
C LEU A 415 14.59 3.44 -4.70
N GLU A 416 14.71 3.66 -6.01
CA GLU A 416 14.47 4.97 -6.61
C GLU A 416 13.06 5.52 -6.30
N LYS A 417 12.05 4.65 -6.23
CA LYS A 417 10.70 5.05 -5.81
C LYS A 417 10.69 5.52 -4.35
N VAL A 418 11.41 4.82 -3.47
CA VAL A 418 11.56 5.20 -2.06
C VAL A 418 12.34 6.51 -1.92
N VAL A 419 13.42 6.69 -2.68
CA VAL A 419 14.24 7.91 -2.77
C VAL A 419 13.37 9.10 -3.20
N LYS A 420 12.61 8.95 -4.30
CA LYS A 420 11.67 9.98 -4.79
C LYS A 420 10.58 10.31 -3.77
N SER A 421 9.98 9.28 -3.17
CA SER A 421 8.89 9.42 -2.18
C SER A 421 9.37 10.05 -0.85
N SER A 422 10.62 9.80 -0.45
CA SER A 422 11.21 10.37 0.78
C SER A 422 11.78 11.77 0.61
N GLY A 423 12.11 12.19 -0.63
CA GLY A 423 12.82 13.45 -0.88
C GLY A 423 14.26 13.44 -0.33
N ILE A 424 14.85 12.25 -0.17
CA ILE A 424 16.24 12.04 0.24
C ILE A 424 17.01 11.50 -0.97
N SER A 425 18.11 12.14 -1.37
CA SER A 425 18.90 11.71 -2.53
C SER A 425 19.52 10.33 -2.35
N LEU A 426 19.63 9.56 -3.43
CA LEU A 426 20.25 8.23 -3.41
C LEU A 426 21.69 8.27 -2.89
N ASP A 427 22.43 9.34 -3.19
CA ASP A 427 23.80 9.52 -2.68
C ASP A 427 23.81 9.63 -1.15
N TYR A 428 22.86 10.36 -0.56
CA TYR A 428 22.76 10.45 0.89
C TYR A 428 22.38 9.10 1.53
N TRP A 429 21.58 8.28 0.85
CA TRP A 429 21.32 6.90 1.28
C TRP A 429 22.61 6.09 1.34
N ARG A 430 23.41 6.13 0.26
CA ARG A 430 24.69 5.42 0.15
C ARG A 430 25.67 5.90 1.21
N GLU A 431 25.88 7.21 1.34
CA GLU A 431 26.82 7.80 2.31
C GLU A 431 26.45 7.42 3.75
N THR A 432 25.17 7.47 4.10
CA THR A 432 24.72 7.16 5.47
C THR A 432 24.95 5.69 5.79
N THR A 433 24.60 4.80 4.86
CA THR A 433 24.85 3.35 5.02
C THR A 433 26.35 3.04 5.07
N LEU A 434 27.17 3.69 4.25
CA LEU A 434 28.63 3.55 4.27
C LEU A 434 29.24 4.01 5.60
N THR A 435 28.77 5.15 6.12
CA THR A 435 29.23 5.71 7.39
C THR A 435 28.92 4.75 8.55
N MET A 436 27.67 4.28 8.66
CA MET A 436 27.25 3.37 9.74
C MET A 436 27.92 1.99 9.66
N ARG A 437 28.34 1.57 8.47
CA ARG A 437 29.03 0.28 8.24
C ARG A 437 30.55 0.38 8.42
N GLY A 438 31.10 1.57 8.64
CA GLY A 438 32.54 1.81 8.76
C GLY A 438 33.25 0.79 9.64
N THR A 439 34.51 0.48 9.32
CA THR A 439 35.33 -0.46 10.11
C THR A 439 36.10 0.23 11.23
N ASP A 440 36.13 1.56 11.23
CA ASP A 440 36.78 2.38 12.25
C ASP A 440 35.96 2.40 13.55
N ARG A 441 36.53 1.83 14.62
CA ARG A 441 35.95 1.81 15.97
C ARG A 441 36.03 3.15 16.69
N THR A 442 36.78 4.12 16.19
CA THR A 442 36.85 5.47 16.78
C THR A 442 35.73 6.38 16.27
N ASN A 443 35.10 6.02 15.15
CA ASN A 443 34.01 6.79 14.56
C ASN A 443 32.68 6.49 15.28
N VAL A 444 32.19 7.48 16.04
CA VAL A 444 30.92 7.43 16.77
C VAL A 444 29.66 7.34 15.89
N GLU A 445 29.79 7.56 14.57
CA GLU A 445 28.70 7.32 13.62
C GLU A 445 28.69 5.90 13.05
N SER A 446 29.72 5.10 13.35
CA SER A 446 29.80 3.70 12.93
C SER A 446 29.20 2.77 13.98
N ILE A 447 28.40 1.79 13.54
CA ILE A 447 27.81 0.77 14.44
C ILE A 447 28.91 0.00 15.18
N ILE A 448 30.08 -0.24 14.55
CA ILE A 448 31.16 -1.03 15.15
C ILE A 448 31.79 -0.36 16.38
N HIS A 449 31.62 0.95 16.55
CA HIS A 449 32.03 1.68 17.75
C HIS A 449 31.28 1.19 19.01
N TYR A 450 30.04 0.72 18.83
CA TYR A 450 29.13 0.34 19.91
C TYR A 450 29.05 -1.17 20.17
N ILE A 451 29.82 -1.98 19.42
CA ILE A 451 29.85 -3.44 19.57
C ILE A 451 31.11 -3.81 20.36
N ASP A 452 30.93 -4.30 21.59
CA ASP A 452 32.03 -4.67 22.49
C ASP A 452 32.74 -5.94 21.99
N GLU A 453 31.99 -6.99 21.62
CA GLU A 453 32.48 -8.25 21.08
C GLU A 453 31.72 -8.64 19.77
N PRO A 454 32.41 -9.16 18.74
CA PRO A 454 31.72 -9.69 17.56
C PRO A 454 30.86 -10.89 17.96
N TYR A 455 29.57 -10.88 17.61
CA TYR A 455 28.73 -12.06 17.77
C TYR A 455 29.26 -13.18 16.86
N VAL A 456 29.66 -14.30 17.47
CA VAL A 456 29.98 -15.55 16.76
C VAL A 456 28.73 -16.42 16.90
N GLU A 457 28.05 -16.71 15.79
CA GLU A 457 27.02 -17.77 15.76
C GLU A 457 27.70 -19.09 16.13
N GLU A 458 27.28 -19.73 17.22
CA GLU A 458 27.55 -21.16 17.46
C GLU A 458 26.62 -22.04 16.61
#